data_AF-A0A6B3HPC2-F1
#
_entry.id   AF-A0A6B3HPC2-F1
#
_cell.length_a   1.000
_cell.length_b   1.000
_cell.length_c   1.000
_cell.angle_alpha   90.00
_cell.angle_beta   90.00
_cell.angle_gamma   90.00
#
_symmetry.space_group_name_H-M   'P 1'
#
loop_
_entity.id
_entity.type
_entity.pdbx_description
1 polymer ?
#
loop_
_entity_poly.entity_id
_entity_poly.type
_entity_poly.pdbx_seq_one_letter_code
_entity_poly.pdbx_strand_id
1 'polypeptide(L)'
;ATTKKSPYSIDQNVFGRAVETGFLEDIWNAPIEDIYEYTSNPATPREADEVVISFKEGVPVAIDGRPVTVLQAIQQLNERAGAQ
;
A
#
# COMPACT_ATOMS: atom_id res chain seq x y z
N ALA A 1 13.21 27.35 17.53
CA ALA A 1 13.33 26.49 16.34
C ALA A 1 11.93 26.04 15.95
N THR A 2 11.41 26.52 14.82
CA THR A 2 10.08 26.13 14.36
C THR A 2 10.18 24.70 13.85
N THR A 3 9.47 23.77 14.49
CA THR A 3 9.31 22.41 13.97
C THR A 3 8.59 22.53 12.63
N LYS A 4 9.30 22.34 11.51
CA LYS A 4 8.64 22.25 10.20
C LYS A 4 7.71 21.05 10.26
N LYS A 5 6.39 21.28 10.32
CA LYS A 5 5.42 20.23 10.08
C LYS A 5 5.71 19.63 8.70
N SER A 6 5.60 18.30 8.60
CA SER A 6 5.58 17.61 7.31
C SER A 6 4.60 18.32 6.37
N PRO A 7 4.93 18.49 5.08
CA PRO A 7 3.98 19.04 4.09
C PRO A 7 2.81 18.08 3.79
N TYR A 8 2.84 16.88 4.38
CA TYR A 8 1.85 15.82 4.21
C TYR A 8 1.01 15.65 5.48
N SER A 9 -0.30 15.62 5.31
CA SER A 9 -1.25 15.07 6.29
C SER A 9 -1.48 13.61 5.94
N ILE A 10 -1.12 12.70 6.85
CA ILE A 10 -1.12 11.25 6.61
C ILE A 10 -1.98 10.56 7.66
N ASP A 11 -2.92 9.73 7.20
CA ASP A 11 -3.60 8.73 8.02
C ASP A 11 -3.24 7.34 7.49
N GLN A 12 -2.79 6.45 8.36
CA GLN A 12 -2.37 5.11 7.95
C GLN A 12 -2.64 4.05 9.01
N ASN A 13 -3.01 2.88 8.54
CA ASN A 13 -3.16 1.67 9.33
C ASN A 13 -2.83 0.46 8.44
N VAL A 14 -2.93 -0.75 8.99
CA VAL A 14 -2.56 -1.97 8.24
C VAL A 14 -3.37 -2.15 6.96
N PHE A 15 -4.58 -1.58 6.86
CA PHE A 15 -5.44 -1.72 5.70
C PHE A 15 -5.09 -0.74 4.57
N GLY A 16 -4.42 0.37 4.86
CA GLY A 16 -4.08 1.35 3.84
C GLY A 16 -3.55 2.67 4.40
N ARG A 17 -3.27 3.59 3.47
CA ARG A 17 -2.65 4.88 3.72
C ARG A 17 -3.33 5.96 2.88
N ALA A 18 -3.80 7.01 3.53
CA ALA A 18 -4.36 8.20 2.91
C ALA A 18 -3.34 9.36 3.04
N VAL A 19 -3.20 10.15 1.98
CA VAL A 19 -2.28 11.28 1.92
C VAL A 19 -3.01 12.50 1.39
N GLU A 20 -2.88 13.60 2.11
CA GLU A 20 -3.32 14.92 1.69
C GLU A 20 -2.14 15.89 1.74
N THR A 21 -2.05 16.77 0.75
CA THR A 21 -1.07 17.85 0.71
C THR A 21 -1.61 19.01 -0.09
N GLY A 22 -1.26 20.24 0.31
CA GLY A 22 -1.65 21.44 -0.42
C GLY A 22 -1.19 21.43 -1.89
N PHE A 23 -0.13 20.68 -2.23
CA PHE A 23 0.31 20.52 -3.62
C PHE A 23 -0.73 19.81 -4.51
N LEU A 24 -1.44 18.81 -3.97
CA LEU A 24 -2.45 18.03 -4.70
C LEU A 24 -3.86 18.63 -4.61
N GLU A 25 -4.01 19.80 -3.99
CA GLU A 25 -5.27 20.56 -4.05
C GLU A 25 -5.53 21.14 -5.44
N ASP A 26 -4.48 21.34 -6.25
CA ASP A 26 -4.61 21.62 -7.68
C ASP A 26 -4.74 20.31 -8.46
N ILE A 27 -5.90 20.09 -9.06
CA ILE A 27 -6.23 18.87 -9.81
C ILE A 27 -5.38 18.67 -11.08
N TRP A 28 -4.61 19.68 -11.50
CA TRP A 28 -3.67 19.58 -12.62
C TRP A 28 -2.25 19.19 -12.19
N ASN A 29 -1.98 19.16 -10.88
CA ASN A 29 -0.73 18.61 -10.34
C ASN A 29 -0.85 17.09 -10.25
N ALA A 30 0.02 16.38 -10.98
CA ALA A 30 0.16 14.95 -10.81
C ALA A 30 0.81 14.62 -9.46
N PRO A 31 0.48 13.46 -8.86
CA PRO A 31 1.25 12.87 -7.77
C PRO A 31 2.76 12.84 -8.05
N ILE A 32 3.57 13.14 -7.04
CA ILE A 32 5.03 13.03 -7.06
C ILE A 32 5.49 11.83 -6.23
N GLU A 33 6.64 11.25 -6.56
CA GLU A 33 7.07 9.95 -6.00
C GLU A 33 7.20 9.94 -4.47
N ASP A 34 7.55 11.07 -3.85
CA ASP A 34 7.79 11.16 -2.40
C ASP A 34 6.51 11.09 -1.55
N ILE A 35 5.33 11.08 -2.15
CA ILE A 35 4.07 10.85 -1.43
C ILE A 35 3.81 9.37 -1.16
N TYR A 36 4.44 8.46 -1.90
CA TYR A 36 4.20 7.01 -1.80
C TYR A 36 5.12 6.38 -0.74
N GLU A 37 4.61 5.35 -0.07
CA GLU A 37 5.35 4.63 0.98
C GLU A 37 5.00 3.14 1.03
N TYR A 38 3.72 2.79 0.85
CA TYR A 38 3.27 1.39 0.85
C TYR A 38 3.49 0.68 -0.50
N THR A 39 3.71 1.44 -1.57
CA THR A 39 3.74 0.92 -2.94
C THR A 39 4.96 1.47 -3.68
N SER A 40 5.54 0.64 -4.53
CA SER A 40 6.64 0.97 -5.41
C SER A 40 6.12 1.52 -6.73
N ASN A 41 6.98 2.21 -7.48
CA ASN A 41 6.62 2.71 -8.79
C ASN A 41 6.40 1.54 -9.79
N PRO A 42 5.22 1.41 -10.42
CA PRO A 42 4.89 0.31 -11.32
C PRO A 42 5.60 0.39 -12.68
N ALA A 43 6.18 1.54 -13.04
CA ALA A 43 6.97 1.67 -14.27
C ALA A 43 8.36 1.04 -14.16
N THR A 44 8.79 0.67 -12.95
CA THR A 44 10.04 -0.07 -12.75
C THR A 44 9.83 -1.52 -13.17
N PRO A 45 10.59 -2.06 -14.15
CA PRO A 45 10.40 -3.44 -14.60
C PRO A 45 10.69 -4.45 -13.49
N ARG A 46 9.78 -5.40 -13.30
CA ARG A 46 9.88 -6.51 -12.34
C ARG A 46 9.31 -7.78 -12.94
N GLU A 47 9.76 -8.92 -12.45
CA GLU A 47 9.09 -10.20 -12.72
C GLU A 47 7.72 -10.20 -12.04
N ALA A 48 6.71 -10.74 -12.73
CA ALA A 48 5.36 -10.81 -12.19
C ALA A 48 5.31 -11.73 -10.96
N ASP A 49 4.60 -11.29 -9.92
CA ASP A 49 4.32 -12.07 -8.73
C ASP A 49 2.92 -12.71 -8.81
N GLU A 50 2.85 -14.01 -9.08
CA GLU A 50 1.60 -14.78 -9.10
C GLU A 50 1.25 -15.25 -7.67
N VAL A 51 0.02 -14.94 -7.23
CA VAL A 51 -0.47 -15.26 -5.88
C VAL A 51 -1.80 -16.00 -5.94
N VAL A 52 -1.94 -17.04 -5.12
CA VAL A 52 -3.21 -17.74 -4.91
C VAL A 52 -3.74 -17.41 -3.53
N ILE A 53 -4.97 -16.89 -3.46
CA ILE A 53 -5.65 -16.55 -2.21
C ILE A 53 -6.83 -17.49 -2.01
N SER A 54 -6.81 -18.24 -0.91
CA SER A 54 -7.90 -19.13 -0.53
C SER A 54 -8.84 -18.45 0.45
N PHE A 55 -10.14 -18.51 0.16
CA PHE A 55 -11.19 -17.99 1.03
C PHE A 55 -12.04 -19.10 1.62
N LYS A 56 -12.54 -18.89 2.83
CA LYS A 56 -13.59 -19.68 3.45
C LYS A 56 -14.62 -18.73 4.03
N GLU A 57 -15.88 -18.88 3.61
CA GLU A 57 -17.00 -18.06 4.10
C GLU A 57 -16.74 -16.55 4.00
N GLY A 58 -16.05 -16.12 2.93
CA GLY A 58 -15.69 -14.71 2.70
C GLY A 58 -14.43 -14.23 3.43
N VAL A 59 -13.80 -15.06 4.25
CA VAL A 59 -12.58 -14.71 5.00
C VAL A 59 -11.34 -15.32 4.31
N PRO A 60 -10.26 -14.55 4.06
CA PRO A 60 -9.02 -15.11 3.55
C PRO A 60 -8.38 -16.02 4.62
N VAL A 61 -8.06 -17.25 4.24
CA VAL A 61 -7.54 -18.28 5.16
C VAL A 61 -6.18 -18.83 4.77
N ALA A 62 -5.75 -18.67 3.51
CA ALA A 62 -4.42 -19.08 3.07
C ALA A 62 -3.91 -18.24 1.89
N ILE A 63 -2.59 -18.09 1.81
CA ILE A 63 -1.85 -17.53 0.68
C ILE A 63 -0.89 -18.61 0.17
N ASP A 64 -0.94 -18.94 -1.12
CA ASP A 64 -0.15 -20.00 -1.77
C ASP A 64 -0.23 -21.34 -1.01
N GLY A 65 -1.45 -21.68 -0.58
CA GLY A 65 -1.74 -22.89 0.19
C GLY A 65 -1.28 -22.86 1.66
N ARG A 66 -0.62 -21.78 2.12
CA ARG A 66 -0.16 -21.64 3.50
C ARG A 66 -1.21 -20.93 4.36
N PRO A 67 -1.67 -21.53 5.47
CA PRO A 67 -2.65 -20.91 6.36
C PRO A 67 -2.16 -19.57 6.91
N VAL A 68 -3.06 -18.59 6.95
CA VAL A 68 -2.81 -17.25 7.51
C VAL A 68 -4.01 -16.78 8.31
N THR A 69 -3.76 -15.93 9.31
CA THR A 69 -4.80 -15.08 9.88
C THR A 69 -5.15 -13.94 8.92
N VAL A 70 -6.28 -13.25 9.13
CA VAL A 70 -6.66 -12.10 8.29
C VAL A 70 -5.61 -10.99 8.34
N LEU A 71 -5.04 -10.72 9.52
CA LEU A 71 -3.98 -9.71 9.66
C LEU A 71 -2.73 -10.11 8.86
N GLN A 72 -2.33 -11.37 8.94
CA GLN A 72 -1.20 -11.89 8.15
C GLN A 72 -1.49 -11.83 6.65
N ALA A 73 -2.73 -12.10 6.23
CA ALA A 73 -3.12 -11.98 4.83
C ALA A 73 -2.95 -10.53 4.34
N ILE A 74 -3.45 -9.54 5.09
CA ILE A 74 -3.32 -8.12 4.75
C ILE A 74 -1.84 -7.72 4.67
N GLN A 75 -1.03 -8.08 5.66
CA GLN A 75 0.39 -7.71 5.69
C GLN A 75 1.19 -8.32 4.53
N GLN A 76 1.01 -9.62 4.27
CA GLN A 76 1.71 -10.29 3.17
C GLN A 76 1.28 -9.77 1.80
N LEU A 77 -0.02 -9.51 1.62
CA LEU A 77 -0.52 -8.97 0.35
C LEU A 77 -0.12 -7.51 0.15
N ASN A 78 -0.05 -6.69 1.21
CA ASN A 78 0.49 -5.33 1.13
C ASN A 78 1.95 -5.34 0.69
N GLU A 79 2.77 -6.23 1.26
CA GLU A 79 4.18 -6.34 0.90
C GLU A 79 4.34 -6.78 -0.56
N ARG A 80 3.66 -7.85 -0.97
CA ARG A 80 3.76 -8.40 -2.33
C ARG A 80 3.22 -7.45 -3.38
N ALA A 81 1.99 -6.96 -3.20
CA ALA A 81 1.37 -6.04 -4.15
C ALA A 81 2.05 -4.67 -4.16
N GLY A 82 2.51 -4.20 -2.99
CA GLY A 82 3.26 -2.94 -2.88
C GLY A 82 4.67 -3.01 -3.46
N ALA A 83 5.26 -4.20 -3.60
CA ALA A 83 6.56 -4.37 -4.24
C ALA A 83 6.49 -4.39 -5.78
N GLN A 84 5.30 -4.48 -6.38
CA GLN A 84 5.09 -4.60 -7.83
C GLN A 84 4.97 -3.26 -8.54
#